data_AF-A0A2I0LE84-F1
#
_entry.id   AF-A0A2I0LE84-F1
#
_cell.length_a   1.000
_cell.length_b   1.000
_cell.length_c   1.000
_cell.angle_alpha   90.00
_cell.angle_beta   90.00
_cell.angle_gamma   90.00
#
_symmetry.space_group_name_H-M   'P 1'
#
loop_
_entity.id
_entity.type
_entity.pdbx_description
1 polymer ?
#
loop_
_entity_poly.entity_id
_entity_poly.type
_entity_poly.pdbx_seq_one_letter_code
_entity_poly.pdbx_strand_id
1 'polypeptide(L)'
;MEPIEMDKERLTAEMAFKDESSAVIKIRRGLPDFLQSVKLKYVKLGYGYSCSPRSAMVFRFLVALAFAAATMFYLTRIQLDRIPQLWTGQTVQLESIHAATRLAGSAILVLVFRLYWSKRSRPVYLVDFACYQPEDERKLSVESFLKMSEDSGEFENETLHFQRRISCRSGLGDNTYFPRGITSNPPNLCMKEARAEAEA
;
A
#
# COMPACT_ATOMS: atom_id res chain seq x y z
N MET A 1 22.46 -18.61 9.79
CA MET A 1 23.09 -17.28 9.80
C MET A 1 24.09 -17.30 8.66
N GLU A 2 23.63 -16.97 7.45
CA GLU A 2 24.52 -16.98 6.29
C GLU A 2 25.53 -15.82 6.38
N PRO A 3 26.78 -16.04 5.96
CA PRO A 3 27.81 -15.04 6.05
C PRO A 3 27.48 -13.91 5.08
N ILE A 4 27.49 -12.68 5.59
CA ILE A 4 27.30 -11.47 4.81
C ILE A 4 28.48 -11.37 3.84
N GLU A 5 28.22 -11.65 2.57
CA GLU A 5 29.18 -11.45 1.48
C GLU A 5 29.41 -9.94 1.36
N MET A 6 30.52 -9.45 1.93
CA MET A 6 30.91 -8.05 1.77
C MET A 6 31.35 -7.83 0.34
N ASP A 7 30.52 -7.11 -0.41
CA ASP A 7 30.81 -6.64 -1.75
C ASP A 7 32.14 -5.86 -1.72
N LYS A 8 33.05 -6.21 -2.64
CA LYS A 8 34.46 -5.75 -2.63
C LYS A 8 34.51 -4.23 -2.58
N GLU A 9 35.11 -3.69 -1.52
CA GLU A 9 35.31 -2.25 -1.31
C GLU A 9 35.80 -1.57 -2.60
N ARG A 10 34.95 -0.73 -3.21
CA ARG A 10 35.32 0.09 -4.36
C ARG A 10 36.25 1.21 -3.89
N LEU A 11 37.54 0.89 -3.83
CA LEU A 11 38.61 1.85 -3.55
C LEU A 11 38.71 2.83 -4.72
N THR A 12 38.29 4.08 -4.50
CA THR A 12 38.46 5.16 -5.48
C THR A 12 39.84 5.77 -5.25
N ALA A 13 40.75 5.59 -6.20
CA ALA A 13 42.09 6.16 -6.17
C ALA A 13 42.12 7.40 -7.05
N GLU A 14 42.40 8.56 -6.46
CA GLU A 14 42.71 9.77 -7.22
C GLU A 14 44.24 9.93 -7.29
N MET A 15 44.76 10.07 -8.51
CA MET A 15 46.16 10.40 -8.75
C MET A 15 46.30 11.92 -8.86
N ALA A 16 47.06 12.51 -7.94
CA ALA A 16 47.48 13.90 -8.06
C ALA A 16 48.96 13.90 -8.49
N PHE A 17 49.22 14.37 -9.72
CA PHE A 17 50.57 14.57 -10.23
C PHE A 17 51.09 15.90 -9.71
N LYS A 18 52.20 15.88 -8.99
CA LYS A 18 52.76 17.09 -8.39
C LYS A 18 53.97 17.64 -9.14
N ASP A 19 54.63 16.84 -10.01
CA ASP A 19 55.58 17.22 -11.07
C ASP A 19 55.95 15.99 -11.92
N GLU A 20 56.60 16.16 -13.09
CA GLU A 20 56.83 15.15 -14.16
C GLU A 20 57.50 13.82 -13.73
N SER A 21 58.04 13.73 -12.51
CA SER A 21 58.70 12.52 -12.00
C SER A 21 58.09 11.91 -10.73
N SER A 22 56.99 12.45 -10.18
CA SER A 22 56.35 11.83 -9.01
C SER A 22 54.82 11.89 -9.01
N ALA A 23 54.21 10.72 -8.84
CA ALA A 23 52.77 10.54 -8.69
C ALA A 23 52.46 10.01 -7.28
N VAL A 24 51.59 10.71 -6.55
CA VAL A 24 51.14 10.28 -5.22
C VAL A 24 49.70 9.78 -5.34
N ILE A 25 49.49 8.49 -5.08
CA ILE A 25 48.17 7.86 -5.10
C ILE A 25 47.52 8.07 -3.72
N LYS A 26 46.47 8.89 -3.65
CA LYS A 26 45.66 9.02 -2.43
C LYS A 26 44.48 8.07 -2.52
N ILE A 27 44.51 7.02 -1.70
CA ILE A 27 43.38 6.09 -1.57
C ILE A 27 42.42 6.67 -0.53
N ARG A 28 41.26 7.15 -0.99
CA ARG A 28 40.16 7.52 -0.07
C ARG A 28 39.30 6.30 0.18
N ARG A 29 39.25 5.83 1.42
CA ARG A 29 38.25 4.85 1.85
C ARG A 29 36.93 5.61 2.08
N GLY A 30 35.99 5.48 1.15
CA GLY A 30 34.62 5.97 1.35
C GLY A 30 33.93 5.17 2.44
N LEU A 31 33.20 5.85 3.32
CA LEU A 31 32.36 5.18 4.32
C LEU A 31 31.30 4.34 3.57
N PRO A 32 31.05 3.07 3.95
CA PRO A 32 30.03 2.26 3.29
C PRO A 32 28.67 2.97 3.34
N ASP A 33 28.00 3.02 2.19
CA ASP A 33 26.72 3.71 2.06
C ASP A 33 25.60 2.83 2.65
N PHE A 34 25.29 3.05 3.92
CA PHE A 34 24.24 2.31 4.64
C PHE A 34 22.83 2.59 4.11
N LEU A 35 22.64 3.56 3.20
CA LEU A 35 21.35 3.81 2.55
C LEU A 35 21.02 2.76 1.48
N GLN A 36 22.02 1.98 1.03
CA GLN A 36 21.85 0.95 0.01
C GLN A 36 21.36 -0.38 0.58
N SER A 37 21.63 -0.65 1.88
CA SER A 37 21.22 -1.90 2.55
C SER A 37 19.74 -1.92 2.93
N VAL A 38 19.11 -0.74 3.06
CA VAL A 38 17.71 -0.63 3.47
C VAL A 38 16.91 0.14 2.43
N LYS A 39 16.00 -0.55 1.75
CA LYS A 39 15.03 0.09 0.84
C LYS A 39 14.11 1.03 1.63
N LEU A 40 14.46 2.32 1.67
CA LEU A 40 13.76 3.41 2.38
C LEU A 40 12.25 3.51 2.06
N LYS A 41 11.83 3.04 0.88
CA LYS A 41 10.41 2.92 0.49
C LYS A 41 9.60 2.10 1.50
N TYR A 42 10.16 0.99 2.00
CA TYR A 42 9.50 0.12 2.97
C TYR A 42 9.59 0.67 4.39
N VAL A 43 10.67 1.39 4.72
CA VAL A 43 10.81 2.06 6.03
C VAL A 43 9.80 3.19 6.18
N LYS A 44 9.62 4.02 5.14
CA LYS A 44 8.64 5.09 5.12
C LYS A 44 7.21 4.56 5.20
N LEU A 45 6.94 3.44 4.52
CA LEU A 45 5.65 2.77 4.59
C LEU A 45 5.41 2.18 6.00
N GLY A 46 6.41 1.53 6.59
CA GLY A 46 6.36 1.02 7.96
C GLY A 46 6.13 2.11 9.00
N TYR A 47 6.77 3.27 8.87
CA TYR A 47 6.52 4.43 9.72
C TYR A 47 5.09 4.98 9.56
N GLY A 48 4.58 4.99 8.32
CA GLY A 48 3.19 5.37 8.05
C GLY A 48 2.17 4.49 8.75
N TYR A 49 2.44 3.18 8.85
CA TYR A 49 1.58 2.24 9.59
C TYR A 49 1.79 2.30 11.11
N SER A 50 3.03 2.40 11.58
CA SER A 50 3.36 2.34 13.01
C SER A 50 3.02 3.64 13.75
N CYS A 51 3.32 4.80 13.15
CA CYS A 51 3.05 6.12 13.73
C CYS A 51 1.71 6.73 13.30
N SER A 52 0.80 5.94 12.71
CA SER A 52 -0.54 6.46 12.46
C SER A 52 -1.25 6.75 13.80
N PRO A 53 -2.02 7.85 13.93
CA PRO A 53 -2.78 8.12 15.15
C PRO A 53 -3.76 6.99 15.49
N ARG A 54 -4.17 6.21 14.47
CA ARG A 54 -5.06 5.06 14.58
C ARG A 54 -4.37 3.84 15.20
N SER A 55 -3.14 3.50 14.79
CA SER A 55 -2.35 2.42 15.39
C SER A 55 -1.98 2.75 16.85
N ALA A 56 -1.59 4.00 17.13
CA ALA A 56 -1.31 4.46 18.49
C ALA A 56 -2.55 4.38 19.39
N MET A 57 -3.73 4.73 18.87
CA MET A 57 -4.99 4.61 19.61
C MET A 57 -5.32 3.14 19.92
N VAL A 58 -5.20 2.23 18.94
CA VAL A 58 -5.42 0.79 19.16
C VAL A 58 -4.45 0.22 20.19
N PHE A 59 -3.18 0.59 20.15
CA PHE A 59 -2.17 0.15 21.12
C PHE A 59 -2.52 0.60 22.55
N ARG A 60 -2.88 1.88 22.75
CA ARG A 60 -3.31 2.40 24.06
C ARG A 60 -4.51 1.65 24.62
N PHE A 61 -5.49 1.31 23.78
CA PHE A 61 -6.66 0.54 24.21
C PHE A 61 -6.34 -0.93 24.52
N LEU A 62 -5.42 -1.57 23.81
CA LEU A 62 -4.97 -2.94 24.12
C LEU A 62 -4.27 -3.00 25.48
N VAL A 63 -3.42 -2.02 25.78
CA VAL A 63 -2.79 -1.88 27.10
C VAL A 63 -3.83 -1.66 28.20
N ALA A 64 -4.82 -0.80 27.95
CA ALA A 64 -5.91 -0.55 28.89
C ALA A 64 -6.78 -1.81 29.13
N LEU A 65 -7.05 -2.60 28.08
CA LEU A 65 -7.78 -3.87 28.19
C LEU A 65 -6.98 -4.90 29.01
N ALA A 66 -5.67 -5.03 28.78
CA ALA A 66 -4.83 -5.93 29.55
C ALA A 66 -4.78 -5.55 31.04
N PHE A 67 -4.70 -4.25 31.33
CA PHE A 67 -4.76 -3.75 32.70
C PHE A 67 -6.13 -3.99 33.36
N ALA A 68 -7.23 -3.78 32.62
CA ALA A 68 -8.57 -4.10 33.08
C ALA A 68 -8.75 -5.62 33.35
N ALA A 69 -8.20 -6.48 32.49
CA ALA A 69 -8.23 -7.92 32.69
C ALA A 69 -7.40 -8.36 33.92
N ALA A 70 -6.21 -7.78 34.12
CA ALA A 70 -5.36 -8.05 35.27
C ALA A 70 -6.02 -7.61 36.59
N THR A 71 -6.64 -6.42 36.61
CA THR A 71 -7.39 -5.92 37.77
C THR A 71 -8.63 -6.77 38.05
N MET A 72 -9.36 -7.21 37.02
CA MET A 72 -10.46 -8.15 37.18
C MET A 72 -10.00 -9.51 37.74
N PHE A 73 -8.88 -10.05 37.26
CA PHE A 73 -8.30 -11.29 37.78
C PHE A 73 -7.87 -11.15 39.24
N TYR A 74 -7.22 -10.03 39.59
CA TYR A 74 -6.80 -9.72 40.95
C TYR A 74 -8.00 -9.56 41.89
N LEU A 75 -9.05 -8.85 41.46
CA LEU A 75 -10.28 -8.73 42.23
C LEU A 75 -10.97 -10.09 42.41
N THR A 76 -11.02 -10.92 41.37
CA THR A 76 -11.61 -12.28 41.45
C THR A 76 -10.81 -13.20 42.37
N ARG A 77 -9.47 -13.07 42.40
CA ARG A 77 -8.60 -13.77 43.37
C ARG A 77 -8.88 -13.32 44.80
N ILE A 78 -8.95 -12.01 45.05
CA ILE A 78 -9.28 -11.46 46.37
C ILE A 78 -10.67 -11.90 46.83
N GLN A 79 -11.64 -11.97 45.91
CA GLN A 79 -12.98 -12.48 46.21
C GLN A 79 -12.91 -13.94 46.69
N LEU A 80 -12.19 -14.80 45.98
CA LEU A 80 -12.07 -16.23 46.29
C LEU A 80 -11.41 -16.46 47.66
N ASP A 81 -10.39 -15.68 47.99
CA ASP A 81 -9.69 -15.76 49.29
C ASP A 81 -10.53 -15.25 50.47
N ARG A 82 -11.52 -14.37 50.22
CA ARG A 82 -12.45 -13.85 51.25
C ARG A 82 -13.70 -14.71 51.47
N ILE A 83 -13.97 -15.70 50.61
CA ILE A 83 -15.10 -16.64 50.76
C ILE A 83 -15.15 -17.32 52.15
N PRO A 84 -14.05 -17.82 52.75
CA PRO A 84 -14.11 -18.46 54.06
C PRO A 84 -14.45 -17.48 55.21
N GLN A 85 -14.22 -16.17 55.05
CA GLN A 85 -14.57 -15.14 56.04
C GLN A 85 -16.00 -14.61 55.89
N LEU A 86 -16.64 -14.79 54.73
CA LEU A 86 -18.04 -14.42 54.48
C LEU A 86 -19.04 -15.34 55.22
N TRP A 87 -18.62 -16.54 55.63
CA TRP A 87 -19.44 -17.45 56.42
C TRP A 87 -19.63 -17.01 57.89
N THR A 88 -18.85 -16.04 58.38
CA THR A 88 -18.87 -15.59 59.79
C THR A 88 -19.37 -14.17 60.03
N GLY A 89 -19.64 -13.34 59.00
CA GLY A 89 -20.04 -11.94 59.17
C GLY A 89 -20.88 -11.37 58.01
N GLN A 90 -22.02 -10.79 58.37
CA GLN A 90 -23.23 -10.60 57.55
C GLN A 90 -23.22 -9.41 56.56
N THR A 91 -23.83 -9.65 55.38
CA THR A 91 -24.52 -8.79 54.38
C THR A 91 -23.86 -7.54 53.75
N VAL A 92 -23.13 -6.70 54.47
CA VAL A 92 -22.71 -5.38 53.93
C VAL A 92 -21.62 -5.51 52.85
N GLN A 93 -20.77 -6.53 52.92
CA GLN A 93 -19.70 -6.72 51.95
C GLN A 93 -20.21 -7.23 50.59
N LEU A 94 -21.28 -8.04 50.57
CA LEU A 94 -21.79 -8.65 49.34
C LEU A 94 -22.31 -7.60 48.34
N GLU A 95 -23.05 -6.61 48.81
CA GLU A 95 -23.59 -5.56 47.93
C GLU A 95 -22.49 -4.72 47.27
N SER A 96 -21.42 -4.39 48.01
CA SER A 96 -20.29 -3.63 47.49
C SER A 96 -19.53 -4.38 46.40
N ILE A 97 -19.44 -5.71 46.52
CA ILE A 97 -18.79 -6.60 45.56
C ILE A 97 -19.61 -6.69 44.28
N HIS A 98 -20.92 -6.92 44.41
CA HIS A 98 -21.83 -6.94 43.26
C HIS A 98 -21.91 -5.59 42.54
N ALA A 99 -21.78 -4.47 43.25
CA ALA A 99 -21.69 -3.14 42.64
C ALA A 99 -20.38 -2.96 41.85
N ALA A 100 -19.23 -3.35 42.44
CA ALA A 100 -17.93 -3.24 41.78
C ALA A 100 -17.82 -4.13 40.54
N THR A 101 -18.31 -5.38 40.60
CA THR A 101 -18.31 -6.29 39.44
C THR A 101 -19.21 -5.78 38.32
N ARG A 102 -20.39 -5.20 38.64
CA ARG A 102 -21.27 -4.56 37.64
C ARG A 102 -20.59 -3.37 36.97
N LEU A 103 -19.93 -2.51 37.75
CA LEU A 103 -19.22 -1.35 37.23
C LEU A 103 -18.07 -1.77 36.31
N ALA A 104 -17.26 -2.74 36.72
CA ALA A 104 -16.14 -3.23 35.92
C ALA A 104 -16.60 -3.92 34.62
N GLY A 105 -17.65 -4.74 34.67
CA GLY A 105 -18.25 -5.34 33.48
C GLY A 105 -18.78 -4.30 32.49
N SER A 106 -19.44 -3.24 32.99
CA SER A 106 -19.92 -2.14 32.16
C SER A 106 -18.78 -1.36 31.50
N ALA A 107 -17.68 -1.12 32.23
CA ALA A 107 -16.50 -0.45 31.70
C ALA A 107 -15.82 -1.24 30.57
N ILE A 108 -15.75 -2.57 30.72
CA ILE A 108 -15.22 -3.47 29.68
C ILE A 108 -16.08 -3.44 28.42
N LEU A 109 -17.42 -3.50 28.56
CA LEU A 109 -18.33 -3.43 27.42
C LEU A 109 -18.17 -2.11 26.64
N VAL A 110 -18.10 -0.98 27.35
CA VAL A 110 -17.85 0.34 26.72
C VAL A 110 -16.49 0.37 26.02
N LEU A 111 -15.46 -0.22 26.61
CA LEU A 111 -14.12 -0.28 26.03
C LEU A 111 -14.09 -1.13 24.75
N VAL A 112 -14.76 -2.29 24.74
CA VAL A 112 -14.88 -3.14 23.56
C VAL A 112 -15.69 -2.44 22.46
N PHE A 113 -16.79 -1.77 22.80
CA PHE A 113 -17.59 -1.01 21.84
C PHE A 113 -16.79 0.13 21.21
N ARG A 114 -16.02 0.89 22.02
CA ARG A 114 -15.12 1.95 21.55
C ARG A 114 -14.03 1.41 20.62
N LEU A 115 -13.45 0.26 20.96
CA LEU A 115 -12.46 -0.43 20.12
C LEU A 115 -13.05 -0.86 18.78
N TYR A 116 -14.23 -1.45 18.79
CA TYR A 116 -14.95 -1.85 17.57
C TYR A 116 -15.22 -0.63 16.68
N TRP A 117 -15.76 0.45 17.24
CA TRP A 117 -16.04 1.68 16.50
C TRP A 117 -14.77 2.35 15.95
N SER A 118 -13.67 2.34 16.71
CA SER A 118 -12.39 2.89 16.28
C SER A 118 -11.70 2.05 15.21
N LYS A 119 -11.89 0.73 15.21
CA LYS A 119 -11.33 -0.19 14.20
C LYS A 119 -12.17 -0.25 12.93
N ARG A 120 -13.45 0.14 12.99
CA ARG A 120 -14.32 0.20 11.81
C ARG A 120 -13.78 1.23 10.83
N SER A 121 -13.27 0.76 9.69
CA SER A 121 -12.89 1.64 8.59
C SER A 121 -14.11 2.44 8.15
N ARG A 122 -13.91 3.74 7.89
CA ARG A 122 -14.97 4.56 7.30
C ARG A 122 -15.11 4.13 5.84
N PRO A 123 -16.32 3.74 5.39
CA PRO A 123 -16.52 3.42 3.98
C PRO A 123 -16.22 4.67 3.13
N VAL A 124 -15.47 4.48 2.04
CA VAL A 124 -15.23 5.51 1.03
C VAL A 124 -16.18 5.21 -0.11
N TYR A 125 -17.03 6.17 -0.45
CA TYR A 125 -18.02 6.04 -1.51
C TYR A 125 -17.57 6.82 -2.73
N LEU A 126 -17.73 6.23 -3.91
CA LEU A 126 -17.67 6.96 -5.17
C LEU A 126 -18.96 7.78 -5.27
N VAL A 127 -18.85 9.10 -5.10
CA VAL A 127 -20.01 10.01 -5.16
C VAL A 127 -20.42 10.24 -6.60
N ASP A 128 -19.45 10.44 -7.48
CA ASP A 128 -19.66 10.72 -8.89
C ASP A 128 -18.44 10.28 -9.70
N PHE A 129 -18.66 9.93 -10.96
CA PHE A 129 -17.61 9.67 -11.94
C PHE A 129 -18.02 10.24 -13.29
N ALA A 130 -17.10 10.90 -13.96
CA ALA A 130 -17.27 11.36 -15.32
C ALA A 130 -16.15 10.79 -16.18
N CYS A 131 -16.49 10.30 -17.37
CA CYS A 131 -15.55 9.86 -18.37
C CYS A 131 -15.80 10.65 -19.65
N TYR A 132 -14.74 11.02 -20.36
CA TYR A 132 -14.85 11.59 -21.68
C TYR A 132 -15.35 10.53 -22.66
N GLN A 133 -16.44 10.84 -23.36
CA GLN A 133 -16.91 10.04 -24.48
C GLN A 133 -16.55 10.76 -25.79
N PRO A 134 -15.70 10.17 -26.63
CA PRO A 134 -15.34 10.77 -27.91
C PRO A 134 -16.53 10.82 -28.89
N GLU A 135 -16.41 11.67 -29.91
CA GLU A 135 -17.35 11.73 -31.04
C GLU A 135 -17.41 10.39 -31.80
N ASP A 136 -18.58 10.09 -32.37
CA ASP A 136 -18.85 8.85 -33.11
C ASP A 136 -17.97 8.66 -34.34
N GLU A 137 -17.40 9.74 -34.89
CA GLU A 137 -16.41 9.68 -35.97
C GLU A 137 -15.15 8.89 -35.60
N ARG A 138 -14.86 8.77 -34.30
CA ARG A 138 -13.71 8.02 -33.80
C ARG A 138 -14.01 6.55 -33.55
N LYS A 139 -15.25 6.09 -33.73
CA LYS A 139 -15.62 4.66 -33.63
C LYS A 139 -15.02 3.90 -34.81
N LEU A 140 -14.48 2.73 -34.51
CA LEU A 140 -13.85 1.89 -35.51
C LEU A 140 -14.22 0.42 -35.28
N SER A 141 -14.61 -0.27 -36.36
CA SER A 141 -14.89 -1.69 -36.32
C SER A 141 -13.61 -2.52 -36.28
N VAL A 142 -13.69 -3.74 -35.78
CA VAL A 142 -12.53 -4.65 -35.75
C VAL A 142 -12.02 -4.93 -37.16
N GLU A 143 -12.93 -5.09 -38.13
CA GLU A 143 -12.58 -5.32 -39.53
C GLU A 143 -11.86 -4.12 -40.15
N SER A 144 -12.36 -2.90 -39.90
CA SER A 144 -11.72 -1.68 -40.39
C SER A 144 -10.32 -1.49 -39.82
N PHE A 145 -10.12 -1.83 -38.53
CA PHE A 145 -8.79 -1.78 -37.89
C PHE A 145 -7.79 -2.75 -38.54
N LEU A 146 -8.23 -4.00 -38.79
CA LEU A 146 -7.39 -5.01 -39.41
C LEU A 146 -7.04 -4.65 -40.84
N LYS A 147 -8.02 -4.15 -41.60
CA LYS A 147 -7.80 -3.66 -42.96
C LYS A 147 -6.81 -2.49 -42.98
N MET A 148 -6.95 -1.52 -42.07
CA MET A 148 -6.00 -0.40 -41.96
C MET A 148 -4.58 -0.88 -41.60
N SER A 149 -4.46 -1.91 -40.76
CA SER A 149 -3.17 -2.50 -40.42
C SER A 149 -2.54 -3.22 -41.63
N GLU A 150 -3.34 -3.94 -42.42
CA GLU A 150 -2.91 -4.56 -43.68
C GLU A 150 -2.50 -3.50 -44.71
N ASP A 151 -3.31 -2.46 -44.90
CA ASP A 151 -3.11 -1.37 -45.86
C ASP A 151 -1.88 -0.49 -45.51
N SER A 152 -1.52 -0.39 -44.23
CA SER A 152 -0.34 0.37 -43.78
C SER A 152 0.98 -0.18 -44.33
N GLY A 153 1.04 -1.48 -44.64
CA GLY A 153 2.25 -2.15 -45.14
C GLY A 153 3.41 -2.22 -44.13
N GLU A 154 3.22 -1.78 -42.88
CA GLU A 154 4.27 -1.76 -41.85
C GLU A 154 4.43 -3.09 -41.10
N PHE A 155 3.42 -3.98 -41.20
CA PHE A 155 3.36 -5.22 -40.42
C PHE A 155 3.62 -6.47 -41.27
N GLU A 156 4.39 -7.40 -40.73
CA GLU A 156 4.58 -8.73 -41.33
C GLU A 156 3.30 -9.59 -41.21
N ASN A 157 3.11 -10.52 -42.14
CA ASN A 157 1.94 -11.42 -42.16
C ASN A 157 1.72 -12.19 -40.84
N GLU A 158 2.79 -12.62 -40.16
CA GLU A 158 2.66 -13.28 -38.85
C GLU A 158 2.11 -12.34 -37.77
N THR A 159 2.52 -11.06 -37.81
CA THR A 159 2.06 -10.02 -36.88
C THR A 159 0.60 -9.65 -37.16
N LEU A 160 0.19 -9.56 -38.42
CA LEU A 160 -1.21 -9.35 -38.82
C LEU A 160 -2.11 -10.49 -38.35
N HIS A 161 -1.67 -11.75 -38.51
CA HIS A 161 -2.41 -12.91 -37.99
C HIS A 161 -2.51 -12.91 -36.46
N PHE A 162 -1.45 -12.46 -35.77
CA PHE A 162 -1.47 -12.31 -34.32
C PHE A 162 -2.45 -11.20 -33.88
N GLN A 163 -2.38 -10.03 -34.51
CA GLN A 163 -3.27 -8.90 -34.26
C GLN A 163 -4.74 -9.29 -34.50
N ARG A 164 -5.05 -10.00 -35.60
CA ARG A 164 -6.38 -10.55 -35.87
C ARG A 164 -6.87 -11.47 -34.76
N ARG A 165 -6.04 -12.41 -34.29
CA ARG A 165 -6.41 -13.31 -33.18
C ARG A 165 -6.68 -12.55 -31.87
N ILE A 166 -5.90 -11.50 -31.59
CA ILE A 166 -6.10 -10.66 -30.41
C ILE A 166 -7.39 -9.86 -30.53
N SER A 167 -7.61 -9.17 -31.65
CA SER A 167 -8.78 -8.32 -31.83
C SER A 167 -10.09 -9.10 -31.73
N CYS A 168 -10.14 -10.35 -32.22
CA CYS A 168 -11.33 -11.21 -32.06
C CYS A 168 -11.53 -11.76 -30.64
N ARG A 169 -10.52 -11.72 -29.76
CA ARG A 169 -10.56 -12.31 -28.40
C ARG A 169 -10.51 -11.28 -27.28
N SER A 170 -10.26 -10.00 -27.57
CA SER A 170 -10.12 -8.93 -26.59
C SER A 170 -11.44 -8.50 -25.96
N GLY A 171 -12.58 -8.91 -26.52
CA GLY A 171 -13.91 -8.46 -26.08
C GLY A 171 -14.24 -7.03 -26.51
N LEU A 172 -13.44 -6.42 -27.39
CA LEU A 172 -13.72 -5.13 -27.99
C LEU A 172 -14.76 -5.29 -29.11
N GLY A 173 -15.80 -4.46 -29.09
CA GLY A 173 -16.83 -4.44 -30.12
C GLY A 173 -16.56 -3.38 -31.19
N ASP A 174 -17.43 -3.32 -32.21
CA ASP A 174 -17.27 -2.40 -33.35
C ASP A 174 -17.53 -0.92 -33.04
N ASN A 175 -17.83 -0.59 -31.78
CA ASN A 175 -18.03 0.77 -31.28
C ASN A 175 -16.83 1.26 -30.46
N THR A 176 -15.67 0.65 -30.63
CA THR A 176 -14.45 1.03 -29.90
C THR A 176 -13.88 2.30 -30.53
N TYR A 177 -13.54 3.30 -29.69
CA TYR A 177 -12.99 4.56 -30.16
C TYR A 177 -11.47 4.48 -30.30
N PHE A 178 -10.93 5.04 -31.39
CA PHE A 178 -9.49 5.13 -31.64
C PHE A 178 -9.04 6.60 -31.77
N PRO A 179 -7.78 6.91 -31.42
CA PRO A 179 -7.24 8.25 -31.60
C PRO A 179 -6.99 8.58 -33.07
N ARG A 180 -7.20 9.85 -33.43
CA ARG A 180 -7.11 10.36 -34.81
C ARG A 180 -5.74 10.12 -35.44
N GLY A 181 -4.66 10.19 -34.65
CA GLY A 181 -3.30 9.92 -35.13
C GLY A 181 -3.14 8.50 -35.70
N ILE A 182 -3.75 7.50 -35.07
CA ILE A 182 -3.68 6.10 -35.52
C ILE A 182 -4.60 5.86 -36.73
N THR A 183 -5.78 6.49 -36.76
CA THR A 183 -6.77 6.27 -37.84
C THR A 183 -6.54 7.11 -39.09
N SER A 184 -5.51 7.96 -39.11
CA SER A 184 -5.14 8.77 -40.27
C SER A 184 -4.48 7.91 -41.34
N ASN A 185 -4.66 8.26 -42.62
CA ASN A 185 -4.02 7.59 -43.76
C ASN A 185 -3.12 8.58 -44.53
N PRO A 186 -1.77 8.49 -44.42
CA PRO A 186 -1.01 7.56 -43.57
C PRO A 186 -1.10 7.89 -42.07
N PRO A 187 -0.79 6.94 -41.16
CA PRO A 187 -0.82 7.17 -39.72
C PRO A 187 0.08 8.34 -39.31
N ASN A 188 -0.44 9.21 -38.45
CA ASN A 188 0.27 10.39 -37.95
C ASN A 188 0.57 10.23 -36.45
N LEU A 189 1.69 9.57 -36.16
CA LEU A 189 2.13 9.25 -34.80
C LEU A 189 3.02 10.35 -34.17
N CYS A 190 2.74 11.62 -34.47
CA CYS A 190 3.53 12.72 -33.93
C CYS A 190 3.11 13.11 -32.49
N MET A 191 4.01 13.77 -31.76
CA MET A 191 3.77 14.24 -30.38
C MET A 191 2.59 15.21 -30.27
N LYS A 192 2.22 15.89 -31.37
CA LYS A 192 1.08 16.81 -31.39
C LYS A 192 -0.25 16.06 -31.27
N GLU A 193 -0.43 14.96 -32.02
CA GLU A 193 -1.64 14.14 -31.97
C GLU A 193 -1.75 13.40 -30.63
N ALA A 194 -0.64 12.87 -30.11
CA ALA A 194 -0.61 12.24 -28.79
C ALA A 194 -1.00 13.21 -27.66
N ARG A 195 -0.60 14.48 -27.75
CA ARG A 195 -1.02 15.52 -26.81
C ARG A 195 -2.52 15.82 -26.94
N ALA A 196 -3.04 15.91 -28.17
CA ALA A 196 -4.45 16.16 -28.41
C ALA A 196 -5.35 15.02 -27.89
N GLU A 197 -4.88 13.77 -27.88
CA GLU A 197 -5.57 12.64 -27.23
C GLU A 197 -5.58 12.76 -25.71
N ALA A 198 -4.45 13.14 -25.10
CA ALA A 198 -4.32 13.25 -23.65
C ALA A 198 -5.04 14.48 -23.06
N GLU A 199 -5.22 15.53 -23.85
CA GLU A 199 -5.93 16.76 -23.44
C GLU A 199 -7.46 16.68 -23.61
N ALA A 200 -7.96 15.67 -24.34
CA ALA A 200 -9.40 15.46 -24.57
C ALA A 200 -10.07 14.76 -23.37
#